data_AF-A0AA35WM02-F1
#
_entry.id   AF-A0AA35WM02-F1
#
_cell.length_a   1.000
_cell.length_b   1.000
_cell.length_c   1.000
_cell.angle_alpha   90.00
_cell.angle_beta   90.00
_cell.angle_gamma   90.00
#
_symmetry.space_group_name_H-M   'P 1'
#
loop_
_entity.id
_entity.type
_entity.pdbx_description
1 polymer ?
#
loop_
_entity_poly.entity_id
_entity_poly.type
_entity_poly.pdbx_seq_one_letter_code
_entity_poly.pdbx_strand_id
1 'polypeptide(L)'
;MMVGFACNETEELMPLTVDLSHRLVEQLSKVRKDGVLPYLGPDGKSQVTVEYRHGRPHRVDAVVISTQHEDQNDREAFTKQLRKDIRQHVIDPIAGEYMDDDTKIYVNPSGWFVVGGPQGDTGLTGRKILVDTYGGIARHGGGAFSGKDPTKVDRSGAYAARYVAKNLVAAGLADRVEVIVSYAIGVAEPISVSVETFDTNHLDNDRIEDLVRENFDLRPGAIIEDLSLRQPIYRQTAAYGHFGRSDMDLPWERTDKAEMLRKKAGL
;
A
#
# COMPACT_ATOMS: atom_id res chain seq x y z
N MET A 1 -17.78 7.18 1.30
CA MET A 1 -16.69 7.99 0.70
C MET A 1 -15.50 7.07 0.54
N MET A 2 -14.80 7.12 -0.59
CA MET A 2 -13.69 6.24 -0.93
C MET A 2 -12.55 7.10 -1.46
N VAL A 3 -11.31 6.69 -1.18
CA VAL A 3 -10.10 7.47 -1.48
C VAL A 3 -9.14 6.62 -2.31
N GLY A 4 -8.66 7.22 -3.39
CA GLY A 4 -7.58 6.75 -4.24
C GLY A 4 -6.37 7.65 -4.07
N PHE A 5 -5.16 7.09 -4.11
CA PHE A 5 -3.93 7.88 -4.07
C PHE A 5 -2.85 7.25 -4.95
N ALA A 6 -2.02 8.09 -5.54
CA ALA A 6 -0.79 7.70 -6.20
C ALA A 6 0.25 8.83 -6.11
N CYS A 7 1.53 8.49 -6.11
CA CYS A 7 2.64 9.44 -6.20
C CYS A 7 3.83 8.79 -6.89
N ASN A 8 4.76 9.58 -7.42
CA ASN A 8 5.98 9.09 -8.09
C ASN A 8 7.15 8.76 -7.15
N GLU A 9 6.89 8.46 -5.88
CA GLU A 9 7.93 8.12 -4.88
C GLU A 9 8.50 6.71 -5.08
N THR A 10 7.72 5.77 -5.63
CA THR A 10 8.16 4.41 -5.99
C THR A 10 7.72 4.04 -7.40
N GLU A 11 8.30 2.99 -7.98
CA GLU A 11 7.93 2.48 -9.32
C GLU A 11 6.45 2.05 -9.39
N GLU A 12 5.92 1.50 -8.30
CA GLU A 12 4.53 1.09 -8.14
C GLU A 12 3.56 2.25 -7.93
N LEU A 13 4.07 3.48 -7.96
CA LEU A 13 3.36 4.73 -7.74
C LEU A 13 2.68 4.79 -6.35
N MET A 14 3.41 4.37 -5.32
CA MET A 14 2.98 4.36 -3.92
C MET A 14 3.85 5.31 -3.07
N PRO A 15 3.37 5.73 -1.89
CA PRO A 15 4.23 6.38 -0.92
C PRO A 15 5.34 5.44 -0.45
N LEU A 16 6.58 5.94 -0.38
CA LEU A 16 7.75 5.11 -0.05
C LEU A 16 7.62 4.42 1.31
N THR A 17 7.03 5.10 2.30
CA THR A 17 6.87 4.60 3.68
C THR A 17 6.08 3.29 3.75
N VAL A 18 4.90 3.26 3.12
CA VAL A 18 4.01 2.08 3.14
C VAL A 18 4.54 0.98 2.23
N ASP A 19 5.12 1.34 1.08
CA ASP A 19 5.73 0.39 0.15
C ASP A 19 6.84 -0.44 0.84
N LEU A 20 7.83 0.25 1.42
CA LEU A 20 8.90 -0.41 2.16
C LEU A 20 8.37 -1.24 3.33
N SER A 21 7.37 -0.72 4.06
CA SER A 21 6.76 -1.46 5.17
C SER A 21 6.14 -2.78 4.69
N HIS A 22 5.40 -2.79 3.58
CA HIS A 22 4.83 -4.01 3.01
C HIS A 22 5.89 -4.99 2.53
N ARG A 23 6.87 -4.50 1.77
CA ARG A 23 7.96 -5.33 1.23
C ARG A 23 8.78 -6.00 2.34
N LEU A 24 8.99 -5.31 3.47
CA LEU A 24 9.68 -5.87 4.64
C LEU A 24 8.92 -7.06 5.27
N VAL A 25 7.60 -6.96 5.47
CA VAL A 25 6.81 -8.08 6.04
C VAL A 25 6.58 -9.20 5.04
N GLU A 26 6.52 -8.90 3.75
CA GLU A 26 6.53 -9.92 2.70
C GLU A 26 7.85 -10.68 2.70
N GLN A 27 8.98 -9.97 2.78
CA GLN A 27 10.30 -10.58 2.86
C GLN A 27 10.48 -11.42 4.13
N LEU A 28 9.97 -10.98 5.29
CA LEU A 28 9.91 -11.81 6.51
C LEU A 28 9.17 -13.14 6.27
N SER A 29 8.02 -13.07 5.60
CA SER A 29 7.22 -14.25 5.26
C SER A 29 7.98 -15.16 4.30
N LYS A 30 8.69 -14.59 3.33
CA LYS A 30 9.48 -15.31 2.33
C LYS A 30 10.64 -16.06 2.96
N VAL A 31 11.52 -15.39 3.71
CA VAL A 31 12.70 -16.04 4.33
C VAL A 31 12.31 -17.13 5.33
N ARG A 32 11.15 -17.00 5.98
CA ARG A 32 10.57 -18.05 6.81
C ARG A 32 10.09 -19.25 6.00
N LYS A 33 9.26 -19.02 4.97
CA LYS A 33 8.66 -20.09 4.15
C LYS A 33 9.69 -20.83 3.29
N ASP A 34 10.74 -20.13 2.87
CA ASP A 34 11.83 -20.70 2.08
C ASP A 34 12.86 -21.43 2.98
N GLY A 35 12.69 -21.38 4.31
CA GLY A 35 13.59 -22.06 5.27
C GLY A 35 14.94 -21.39 5.46
N VAL A 36 15.13 -20.16 4.96
CA VAL A 36 16.36 -19.37 5.15
C VAL A 36 16.55 -19.04 6.62
N LEU A 37 15.47 -18.60 7.29
CA LEU A 37 15.43 -18.37 8.74
C LEU A 37 14.34 -19.27 9.34
N PRO A 38 14.62 -20.56 9.57
CA PRO A 38 13.60 -21.56 9.89
C PRO A 38 12.98 -21.39 11.28
N TYR A 39 13.66 -20.68 12.18
CA TYR A 39 13.20 -20.41 13.54
C TYR A 39 12.13 -19.29 13.63
N LEU A 40 11.76 -18.64 12.51
CA LEU A 40 10.77 -17.57 12.49
C LEU A 40 9.33 -18.10 12.58
N GLY A 41 8.51 -17.43 13.38
CA GLY A 41 7.08 -17.63 13.46
C GLY A 41 6.29 -16.79 12.43
N PRO A 42 4.99 -17.05 12.27
CA PRO A 42 4.15 -16.37 11.27
C PRO A 42 3.80 -14.92 11.60
N ASP A 43 3.80 -14.50 12.89
CA ASP A 43 3.46 -13.14 13.29
C ASP A 43 4.66 -12.19 13.11
N GLY A 44 4.45 -11.09 12.40
CA GLY A 44 5.49 -10.15 12.03
C GLY A 44 4.95 -8.76 11.73
N LYS A 45 5.71 -7.72 12.08
CA LYS A 45 5.36 -6.31 11.91
C LYS A 45 6.58 -5.55 11.44
N SER A 46 6.36 -4.62 10.53
CA SER A 46 7.34 -3.62 10.11
C SER A 46 6.83 -2.22 10.42
N GLN A 47 7.76 -1.29 10.56
CA GLN A 47 7.49 0.14 10.53
C GLN A 47 8.70 0.83 9.92
N VAL A 48 8.46 1.77 9.00
CA VAL A 48 9.51 2.56 8.35
C VAL A 48 9.22 4.03 8.58
N THR A 49 10.22 4.76 9.09
CA THR A 49 10.20 6.21 9.22
C THR A 49 11.10 6.80 8.14
N VAL A 50 10.53 7.67 7.30
CA VAL A 50 11.25 8.33 6.21
C VAL A 50 11.38 9.82 6.53
N GLU A 51 12.57 10.37 6.39
CA GLU A 51 12.82 11.81 6.39
C GLU A 51 12.37 12.39 5.03
N TYR A 52 11.47 13.36 5.05
CA TYR A 52 11.04 14.09 3.86
C TYR A 52 11.70 15.47 3.83
N ARG A 53 12.16 15.90 2.65
CA ARG A 53 12.63 17.27 2.38
C ARG A 53 11.84 17.84 1.21
N HIS A 54 11.19 18.98 1.44
CA HIS A 54 10.37 19.65 0.42
C HIS A 54 9.35 18.71 -0.25
N GLY A 55 8.71 17.84 0.54
CA GLY A 55 7.68 16.92 0.05
C GLY A 55 8.20 15.70 -0.71
N ARG A 56 9.51 15.48 -0.79
CA ARG A 56 10.12 14.28 -1.39
C ARG A 56 10.85 13.42 -0.35
N PRO A 57 10.79 12.08 -0.46
CA PRO A 57 11.60 11.20 0.37
C PRO A 57 13.09 11.51 0.23
N HIS A 58 13.79 11.63 1.36
CA HIS A 58 15.23 11.89 1.38
C HIS A 58 16.05 10.67 1.80
N ARG A 59 15.70 10.05 2.94
CA ARG A 59 16.32 8.82 3.46
C ARG A 59 15.39 8.14 4.46
N VAL A 60 15.67 6.89 4.79
CA VAL A 60 15.06 6.18 5.93
C VAL A 60 15.77 6.57 7.23
N ASP A 61 15.04 7.20 8.16
CA ASP A 61 15.58 7.53 9.49
C ASP A 61 15.55 6.31 10.42
N ALA A 62 14.51 5.48 10.33
CA ALA A 62 14.38 4.31 11.18
C ALA A 62 13.61 3.16 10.53
N VAL A 63 14.06 1.94 10.81
CA VAL A 63 13.36 0.68 10.50
C VAL A 63 13.12 -0.09 11.80
N VAL A 64 11.87 -0.47 12.04
CA VAL A 64 11.50 -1.38 13.12
C VAL A 64 10.98 -2.67 12.53
N ILE A 65 11.55 -3.80 12.96
CA ILE A 65 11.04 -5.14 12.69
C ILE A 65 10.75 -5.82 14.01
N SER A 66 9.52 -6.28 14.17
CA SER A 66 9.14 -7.19 15.25
C SER A 66 8.66 -8.49 14.64
N THR A 67 9.31 -9.60 14.93
CA THR A 67 8.98 -10.91 14.36
C THR A 67 8.95 -11.98 15.42
N GLN A 68 7.93 -12.82 15.35
CA GLN A 68 7.80 -14.01 16.17
C GLN A 68 8.93 -14.99 15.84
N HIS A 69 9.37 -15.74 16.84
CA HIS A 69 10.39 -16.78 16.68
C HIS A 69 10.15 -17.92 17.67
N GLU A 70 10.79 -19.06 17.42
CA GLU A 70 10.82 -20.18 18.35
C GLU A 70 11.51 -19.80 19.67
N ASP A 71 11.19 -20.52 20.74
CA ASP A 71 11.88 -20.41 22.03
C ASP A 71 13.30 -20.99 21.89
N GLN A 72 14.31 -20.30 22.42
CA GLN A 72 15.72 -20.66 22.25
C GLN A 72 16.42 -20.69 23.61
N ASN A 73 17.38 -21.60 23.78
CA ASN A 73 17.99 -21.86 25.08
C ASN A 73 18.87 -20.70 25.58
N ASP A 74 19.64 -20.06 24.69
CA ASP A 74 20.50 -18.92 25.04
C ASP A 74 19.89 -17.60 24.54
N ARG A 75 19.42 -16.79 25.49
CA ARG A 75 18.68 -15.57 25.15
C ARG A 75 19.54 -14.49 24.52
N GLU A 76 20.76 -14.32 25.02
CA GLU A 76 21.63 -13.24 24.60
C GLU A 76 22.24 -13.55 23.23
N ALA A 77 22.73 -14.79 23.05
CA ALA A 77 23.30 -15.24 21.79
C ALA A 77 22.25 -15.18 20.67
N PHE A 78 21.04 -15.70 20.93
CA PHE A 78 19.98 -15.70 19.92
C PHE A 78 19.51 -14.28 19.57
N THR A 79 19.43 -13.35 20.53
CA THR A 79 19.06 -11.96 20.24
C THR A 79 20.07 -11.28 19.30
N LYS A 80 21.37 -11.57 19.48
CA LYS A 80 22.43 -11.06 18.59
C LYS A 80 22.33 -11.68 17.19
N GLN A 81 22.09 -12.99 17.11
CA GLN A 81 21.86 -13.70 15.85
C GLN A 81 20.64 -13.13 15.12
N LEU A 82 19.48 -13.07 15.78
CA LEU A 82 18.24 -12.56 15.19
C LEU A 82 18.42 -11.16 14.61
N ARG A 83 19.07 -10.25 15.34
CA ARG A 83 19.37 -8.89 14.85
C ARG A 83 20.21 -8.90 13.57
N LYS A 84 21.25 -9.73 13.52
CA LYS A 84 22.11 -9.86 12.35
C LYS A 84 21.35 -10.44 11.16
N ASP A 85 20.62 -11.53 11.40
CA ASP A 85 19.90 -12.26 10.35
C ASP A 85 18.76 -11.43 9.76
N ILE A 86 17.99 -10.72 10.59
CA ILE A 86 16.94 -9.81 10.12
C ILE A 86 17.53 -8.64 9.34
N ARG A 87 18.65 -8.06 9.80
CA ARG A 87 19.31 -6.99 9.04
C ARG A 87 19.73 -7.50 7.65
N GLN A 88 20.49 -8.60 7.60
CA GLN A 88 21.08 -9.13 6.37
C GLN A 88 20.04 -9.68 5.39
N HIS A 89 19.03 -10.41 5.86
CA HIS A 89 18.11 -11.15 4.99
C HIS A 89 16.77 -10.44 4.76
N VAL A 90 16.45 -9.41 5.53
CA VAL A 90 15.15 -8.71 5.45
C VAL A 90 15.33 -7.22 5.21
N ILE A 91 16.10 -6.52 6.04
CA ILE A 91 16.16 -5.05 5.98
C ILE A 91 17.05 -4.59 4.81
N ASP A 92 18.30 -5.06 4.75
CA ASP A 92 19.27 -4.61 3.74
C ASP A 92 18.78 -4.87 2.30
N PRO A 93 18.17 -6.03 1.96
CA PRO A 93 17.68 -6.28 0.60
C PRO A 93 16.48 -5.42 0.17
N ILE A 94 15.75 -4.82 1.12
CA ILE A 94 14.50 -4.09 0.83
C ILE A 94 14.68 -2.59 0.99
N ALA A 95 15.30 -2.16 2.09
CA ALA A 95 15.44 -0.75 2.44
C ALA A 95 16.88 -0.23 2.29
N GLY A 96 17.85 -1.11 2.01
CA GLY A 96 19.28 -0.78 2.02
C GLY A 96 19.68 0.41 1.15
N GLU A 97 19.05 0.57 -0.01
CA GLU A 97 19.32 1.69 -0.92
C GLU A 97 18.85 3.06 -0.38
N TYR A 98 17.96 3.06 0.62
CA TYR A 98 17.42 4.28 1.25
C TYR A 98 18.03 4.57 2.63
N MET A 99 18.93 3.71 3.13
CA MET A 99 19.56 3.84 4.45
C MET A 99 20.93 4.52 4.35
N ASP A 100 21.33 5.18 5.43
CA ASP A 100 22.67 5.71 5.64
C ASP A 100 23.24 5.27 6.99
N ASP A 101 24.45 5.75 7.32
CA ASP A 101 25.14 5.40 8.57
C ASP A 101 24.37 5.85 9.83
N ASP A 102 23.46 6.83 9.68
CA ASP A 102 22.62 7.37 10.76
C ASP A 102 21.24 6.67 10.86
N THR A 103 20.93 5.71 9.99
CA THR A 103 19.66 4.98 10.05
C THR A 103 19.58 4.09 11.29
N LYS A 104 18.49 4.24 12.06
CA LYS A 104 18.25 3.47 13.28
C LYS A 104 17.52 2.17 12.98
N ILE A 105 18.14 1.04 13.33
CA ILE A 105 17.54 -0.29 13.13
C ILE A 105 17.14 -0.89 14.46
N TYR A 106 15.85 -1.23 14.60
CA TYR A 106 15.29 -1.88 15.78
C TYR A 106 14.73 -3.25 15.40
N VAL A 107 15.35 -4.32 15.91
CA VAL A 107 14.82 -5.70 15.78
C VAL A 107 14.38 -6.19 17.14
N ASN A 108 13.09 -6.55 17.24
CA ASN A 108 12.41 -6.97 18.45
C ASN A 108 12.73 -6.07 19.67
N PRO A 109 12.43 -4.75 19.58
CA PRO A 109 12.81 -3.80 20.64
C PRO A 109 12.13 -4.08 21.99
N SER A 110 10.98 -4.76 22.01
CA SER A 110 10.29 -5.21 23.23
C SER A 110 10.89 -6.49 23.84
N GLY A 111 11.95 -7.03 23.26
CA GLY A 111 12.53 -8.31 23.65
C GLY A 111 11.86 -9.49 22.96
N TRP A 112 11.74 -10.60 23.69
CA TRP A 112 11.38 -11.89 23.12
C TRP A 112 9.95 -11.96 22.62
N PHE A 113 9.75 -12.51 21.42
CA PHE A 113 8.45 -12.66 20.78
C PHE A 113 8.24 -14.13 20.42
N VAL A 114 7.89 -14.95 21.41
CA VAL A 114 7.66 -16.39 21.22
C VAL A 114 6.19 -16.70 20.94
N VAL A 115 5.28 -16.16 21.76
CA VAL A 115 3.83 -16.33 21.60
C VAL A 115 3.27 -15.22 20.73
N GLY A 116 2.54 -15.57 19.67
CA GLY A 116 1.98 -14.64 18.69
C GLY A 116 0.66 -15.10 18.08
N GLY A 117 0.19 -14.36 17.08
CA GLY A 117 -1.07 -14.66 16.42
C GLY A 117 -2.29 -14.57 17.36
N PRO A 118 -3.38 -15.29 17.08
CA PRO A 118 -4.62 -15.23 17.87
C PRO A 118 -4.47 -15.60 19.35
N GLN A 119 -3.40 -16.31 19.73
CA GLN A 119 -3.10 -16.61 21.13
C GLN A 119 -2.58 -15.38 21.89
N GLY A 120 -1.87 -14.47 21.19
CA GLY A 120 -1.30 -13.26 21.78
C GLY A 120 -2.23 -12.03 21.71
N ASP A 121 -3.10 -11.96 20.69
CA ASP A 121 -4.05 -10.84 20.52
C ASP A 121 -5.26 -11.26 19.66
N THR A 122 -6.39 -10.59 19.82
CA THR A 122 -7.62 -10.87 19.05
C THR A 122 -7.64 -10.10 17.73
N GLY A 123 -7.68 -10.84 16.61
CA GLY A 123 -7.84 -10.27 15.27
C GLY A 123 -9.30 -10.14 14.83
N LEU A 124 -9.63 -9.05 14.14
CA LEU A 124 -10.93 -8.88 13.46
C LEU A 124 -10.74 -8.33 12.04
N THR A 125 -11.64 -8.74 11.13
CA THR A 125 -11.71 -8.22 9.76
C THR A 125 -11.85 -6.71 9.75
N GLY A 126 -11.08 -6.02 8.89
CA GLY A 126 -11.17 -4.57 8.73
C GLY A 126 -10.50 -3.75 9.84
N ARG A 127 -9.61 -4.34 10.66
CA ARG A 127 -8.82 -3.63 11.68
C ARG A 127 -7.42 -3.24 11.23
N LYS A 128 -7.18 -3.24 9.91
CA LYS A 128 -5.91 -2.89 9.27
C LYS A 128 -6.09 -1.99 8.03
N ILE A 129 -7.19 -1.23 7.94
CA ILE A 129 -7.54 -0.44 6.76
C ILE A 129 -6.47 0.57 6.29
N LEU A 130 -5.66 1.13 7.20
CA LEU A 130 -4.55 2.01 6.80
C LEU A 130 -3.34 1.24 6.27
N VAL A 131 -3.14 0.00 6.73
CA VAL A 131 -2.16 -0.93 6.16
C VAL A 131 -2.65 -1.45 4.81
N ASP A 132 -3.94 -1.76 4.69
CA ASP A 132 -4.53 -2.20 3.43
C ASP A 132 -4.42 -1.14 2.30
N THR A 133 -4.20 0.13 2.66
CA THR A 133 -4.20 1.28 1.74
C THR A 133 -2.85 2.00 1.67
N TYR A 134 -2.74 3.22 2.19
CA TYR A 134 -1.64 4.16 1.90
C TYR A 134 -0.81 4.51 3.14
N GLY A 135 -0.88 3.71 4.20
CA GLY A 135 -0.05 3.88 5.41
C GLY A 135 -0.28 5.18 6.17
N GLY A 136 -1.40 5.87 5.94
CA GLY A 136 -1.72 7.16 6.55
C GLY A 136 -1.21 8.39 5.78
N ILE A 137 -0.57 8.22 4.62
CA ILE A 137 -0.15 9.34 3.75
C ILE A 137 -1.34 10.01 3.06
N ALA A 138 -2.35 9.21 2.70
CA ALA A 138 -3.59 9.70 2.10
C ALA A 138 -4.76 9.60 3.09
N ARG A 139 -5.82 10.37 2.83
CA ARG A 139 -7.08 10.27 3.57
C ARG A 139 -7.69 8.87 3.42
N HIS A 140 -8.59 8.51 4.33
CA HIS A 140 -9.30 7.23 4.27
C HIS A 140 -10.80 7.40 4.54
N GLY A 141 -11.63 6.73 3.73
CA GLY A 141 -13.10 6.86 3.78
C GLY A 141 -13.80 6.03 4.86
N GLY A 142 -13.07 5.11 5.52
CA GLY A 142 -13.51 4.34 6.69
C GLY A 142 -13.98 2.91 6.40
N GLY A 143 -14.35 2.59 5.15
CA GLY A 143 -14.79 1.25 4.77
C GLY A 143 -13.64 0.24 4.70
N ALA A 144 -13.79 -0.93 5.33
CA ALA A 144 -12.89 -2.06 5.14
C ALA A 144 -13.11 -2.79 3.81
N PHE A 145 -12.11 -3.54 3.33
CA PHE A 145 -12.20 -4.29 2.06
C PHE A 145 -12.57 -5.77 2.25
N SER A 146 -11.79 -6.51 3.03
CA SER A 146 -11.93 -7.96 3.18
C SER A 146 -13.31 -8.39 3.68
N GLY A 147 -13.85 -9.46 3.08
CA GLY A 147 -15.20 -9.97 3.36
C GLY A 147 -16.34 -9.34 2.55
N LYS A 148 -16.06 -8.36 1.68
CA LYS A 148 -17.07 -7.68 0.85
C LYS A 148 -16.96 -8.06 -0.63
N ASP A 149 -18.05 -8.49 -1.26
CA ASP A 149 -18.10 -8.66 -2.72
C ASP A 149 -18.08 -7.28 -3.42
N PRO A 150 -17.79 -7.19 -4.73
CA PRO A 150 -17.50 -5.92 -5.38
C PRO A 150 -18.71 -5.01 -5.60
N THR A 151 -19.93 -5.45 -5.26
CA THR A 151 -21.10 -4.55 -5.22
C THR A 151 -21.01 -3.52 -4.08
N LYS A 152 -20.10 -3.73 -3.12
CA LYS A 152 -19.88 -2.82 -1.98
C LYS A 152 -18.85 -1.79 -2.39
N VAL A 153 -19.34 -0.56 -2.58
CA VAL A 153 -18.53 0.57 -3.05
C VAL A 153 -17.34 0.90 -2.15
N ASP A 154 -17.38 0.52 -0.86
CA ASP A 154 -16.22 0.61 0.03
C ASP A 154 -14.97 -0.07 -0.56
N ARG A 155 -15.14 -1.19 -1.28
CA ARG A 155 -14.05 -1.90 -1.95
C ARG A 155 -13.92 -1.44 -3.41
N SER A 156 -14.98 -1.59 -4.21
CA SER A 156 -14.90 -1.32 -5.65
C SER A 156 -14.63 0.15 -5.96
N GLY A 157 -15.25 1.08 -5.22
CA GLY A 157 -14.99 2.51 -5.38
C GLY A 157 -13.60 2.92 -4.91
N ALA A 158 -13.05 2.28 -3.87
CA ALA A 158 -11.66 2.53 -3.45
C ALA A 158 -10.65 2.02 -4.49
N TYR A 159 -10.90 0.83 -5.07
CA TYR A 159 -10.08 0.28 -6.15
C TYR A 159 -10.15 1.15 -7.41
N ALA A 160 -11.34 1.60 -7.79
CA ALA A 160 -11.52 2.51 -8.91
C ALA A 160 -10.80 3.84 -8.67
N ALA A 161 -10.90 4.40 -7.45
CA ALA A 161 -10.19 5.64 -7.12
C ALA A 161 -8.66 5.46 -7.19
N ARG A 162 -8.11 4.33 -6.71
CA ARG A 162 -6.69 3.98 -6.90
C ARG A 162 -6.33 3.93 -8.39
N TYR A 163 -7.14 3.23 -9.18
CA TYR A 163 -6.93 3.08 -10.62
C TYR A 163 -6.90 4.45 -11.34
N VAL A 164 -7.82 5.35 -11.00
CA VAL A 164 -7.83 6.73 -11.52
C VAL A 164 -6.56 7.46 -11.12
N ALA A 165 -6.25 7.55 -9.81
CA ALA A 165 -5.09 8.27 -9.31
C ALA A 165 -3.78 7.76 -9.93
N LYS A 166 -3.61 6.43 -10.01
CA LYS A 166 -2.43 5.79 -10.58
C LYS A 166 -2.27 6.12 -12.07
N ASN A 167 -3.35 6.09 -12.85
CA ASN A 167 -3.29 6.46 -14.26
C ASN A 167 -2.99 7.95 -14.48
N LEU A 168 -3.47 8.84 -13.61
CA LEU A 168 -3.15 10.27 -13.68
C LEU A 168 -1.66 10.55 -13.43
N VAL A 169 -1.07 9.93 -12.40
CA VAL A 169 0.37 10.05 -12.11
C VAL A 169 1.20 9.37 -13.20
N ALA A 170 0.83 8.16 -13.64
CA ALA A 170 1.53 7.44 -14.70
C ALA A 170 1.54 8.20 -16.04
N ALA A 171 0.48 8.97 -16.32
CA ALA A 171 0.37 9.81 -17.50
C ALA A 171 1.16 11.12 -17.40
N GLY A 172 1.74 11.42 -16.22
CA GLY A 172 2.51 12.63 -15.97
C GLY A 172 1.65 13.89 -15.77
N LEU A 173 0.36 13.76 -15.44
CA LEU A 173 -0.50 14.92 -15.19
C LEU A 173 -0.22 15.60 -13.85
N ALA A 174 0.32 14.86 -12.87
CA ALA A 174 0.82 15.38 -11.61
C ALA A 174 1.80 14.39 -10.97
N ASP A 175 2.67 14.86 -10.06
CA ASP A 175 3.60 13.98 -9.33
C ASP A 175 2.90 13.21 -8.20
N ARG A 176 1.82 13.75 -7.62
CA ARG A 176 0.99 13.11 -6.60
C ARG A 176 -0.47 13.50 -6.74
N VAL A 177 -1.36 12.53 -6.59
CA VAL A 177 -2.81 12.73 -6.76
C VAL A 177 -3.58 11.97 -5.70
N GLU A 178 -4.56 12.64 -5.10
CA GLU A 178 -5.63 12.00 -4.33
C GLU A 178 -6.97 12.17 -5.05
N VAL A 179 -7.73 11.08 -5.17
CA VAL A 179 -9.07 11.06 -5.77
C VAL A 179 -10.07 10.65 -4.71
N ILE A 180 -11.11 11.46 -4.50
CA ILE A 180 -12.19 11.14 -3.56
C ILE A 180 -13.50 10.94 -4.32
N VAL A 181 -14.16 9.81 -4.04
CA VAL A 181 -15.46 9.47 -4.62
C VAL A 181 -16.49 9.19 -3.52
N SER A 182 -17.71 9.68 -3.67
CA SER A 182 -18.80 9.45 -2.71
C SER A 182 -20.11 9.07 -3.39
N TYR A 183 -20.94 8.27 -2.72
CA TYR A 183 -22.20 7.76 -3.24
C TYR A 183 -23.30 7.88 -2.19
N ALA A 184 -24.55 8.07 -2.64
CA ALA A 184 -25.74 7.82 -1.85
C ALA A 184 -26.18 6.36 -2.05
N ILE A 185 -26.70 5.74 -1.00
CA ILE A 185 -27.30 4.42 -1.09
C ILE A 185 -28.44 4.45 -2.12
N GLY A 186 -28.40 3.55 -3.10
CA GLY A 186 -29.41 3.44 -4.15
C GLY A 186 -29.20 4.36 -5.36
N VAL A 187 -28.16 5.20 -5.38
CA VAL A 187 -27.81 6.06 -6.52
C VAL A 187 -26.58 5.49 -7.23
N ALA A 188 -26.68 5.29 -8.55
CA ALA A 188 -25.60 4.72 -9.35
C ALA A 188 -24.47 5.73 -9.58
N GLU A 189 -24.81 6.98 -9.91
CA GLU A 189 -23.83 8.04 -10.13
C GLU A 189 -23.18 8.47 -8.81
N PRO A 190 -21.86 8.76 -8.79
CA PRO A 190 -21.24 9.40 -7.66
C PRO A 190 -21.89 10.76 -7.36
N ILE A 191 -22.09 11.07 -6.07
CA ILE A 191 -22.52 12.42 -5.65
C ILE A 191 -21.41 13.43 -5.89
N SER A 192 -20.17 13.00 -5.67
CA SER A 192 -18.98 13.84 -5.83
C SER A 192 -17.80 12.97 -6.25
N VAL A 193 -17.03 13.53 -7.18
CA VAL A 193 -15.69 13.12 -7.58
C VAL A 193 -14.83 14.37 -7.43
N SER A 194 -13.76 14.29 -6.64
CA SER A 194 -12.82 15.39 -6.39
C SER A 194 -11.40 14.90 -6.59
N VAL A 195 -10.56 15.74 -7.18
CA VAL A 195 -9.15 15.46 -7.44
C VAL A 195 -8.29 16.51 -6.75
N GLU A 196 -7.32 16.08 -5.95
CA GLU A 196 -6.34 16.93 -5.28
C GLU A 196 -4.95 16.54 -5.76
N THR A 197 -4.18 17.52 -6.26
CA THR A 197 -2.85 17.30 -6.86
C THR A 197 -1.72 17.86 -6.00
N PHE A 198 -2.04 18.49 -4.87
CA PHE A 198 -1.09 19.04 -3.89
C PHE A 198 -0.05 19.97 -4.54
N ASP A 199 -0.51 20.81 -5.47
CA ASP A 199 0.32 21.74 -6.25
C ASP A 199 1.44 21.06 -7.06
N THR A 200 1.26 19.78 -7.41
CA THR A 200 2.18 19.02 -8.27
C THR A 200 1.65 18.77 -9.66
N ASN A 201 0.53 19.40 -10.01
CA ASN A 201 -0.10 19.30 -11.32
C ASN A 201 0.76 19.94 -12.41
N HIS A 202 0.80 19.29 -13.58
CA HIS A 202 1.42 19.78 -14.81
C HIS A 202 0.39 20.31 -15.82
N LEU A 203 -0.88 20.36 -15.40
CA LEU A 203 -2.05 20.81 -16.13
C LEU A 203 -3.00 21.50 -15.14
N ASP A 204 -3.85 22.42 -15.59
CA ASP A 204 -4.88 23.01 -14.72
C ASP A 204 -5.75 21.93 -14.04
N ASN A 205 -6.00 22.08 -12.74
CA ASN A 205 -6.76 21.10 -11.95
C ASN A 205 -8.16 20.86 -12.53
N ASP A 206 -8.84 21.90 -13.00
CA ASP A 206 -10.15 21.78 -13.66
C ASP A 206 -10.08 20.85 -14.88
N ARG A 207 -9.00 20.95 -15.68
CA ARG A 207 -8.81 20.08 -16.83
C ARG A 207 -8.51 18.64 -16.43
N ILE A 208 -7.78 18.43 -15.32
CA ILE A 208 -7.57 17.08 -14.76
C ILE A 208 -8.91 16.47 -14.33
N GLU A 209 -9.78 17.25 -13.67
CA GLU A 209 -11.13 16.79 -13.29
C GLU A 209 -11.98 16.42 -14.51
N ASP A 210 -11.95 17.23 -15.57
CA ASP A 210 -12.65 16.93 -16.83
C ASP A 210 -12.16 15.61 -17.44
N LEU A 211 -10.85 15.40 -17.48
CA LEU A 211 -10.27 14.15 -17.97
C LEU A 211 -10.70 12.94 -17.14
N VAL A 212 -10.87 13.09 -15.83
CA VAL A 212 -11.44 12.00 -15.00
C VAL A 212 -12.88 11.71 -15.42
N ARG A 213 -13.73 12.74 -15.52
CA ARG A 213 -15.15 12.58 -15.89
C ARG A 213 -15.35 12.01 -17.29
N GLU A 214 -14.51 12.38 -18.24
CA GLU A 214 -14.59 11.92 -19.63
C GLU A 214 -14.15 10.46 -19.83
N ASN A 215 -13.28 9.93 -18.95
CA ASN A 215 -12.54 8.69 -19.25
C ASN A 215 -12.75 7.56 -18.24
N PHE A 216 -13.42 7.83 -17.12
CA PHE A 216 -13.68 6.85 -16.08
C PHE A 216 -15.16 6.84 -15.72
N ASP A 217 -15.84 5.72 -16.00
CA ASP A 217 -17.21 5.51 -15.54
C ASP A 217 -17.18 4.97 -14.11
N LEU A 218 -17.47 5.84 -13.16
CA LEU A 218 -17.41 5.54 -11.73
C LEU A 218 -18.75 5.01 -11.18
N ARG A 219 -19.70 4.59 -12.02
CA ARG A 219 -20.89 3.89 -11.51
C ARG A 219 -20.49 2.49 -11.00
N PRO A 220 -21.10 1.97 -9.91
CA PRO A 220 -20.70 0.66 -9.36
C PRO A 220 -20.76 -0.49 -10.37
N GLY A 221 -21.73 -0.48 -11.29
CA GLY A 221 -21.84 -1.48 -12.35
C GLY A 221 -20.67 -1.42 -13.35
N ALA A 222 -20.34 -0.21 -13.81
CA ALA A 222 -19.24 0.01 -14.75
C ALA A 222 -17.88 -0.32 -14.11
N ILE A 223 -17.64 0.09 -12.86
CA ILE A 223 -16.42 -0.28 -12.12
C ILE A 223 -16.23 -1.80 -12.09
N ILE A 224 -17.30 -2.56 -11.82
CA ILE A 224 -17.25 -4.02 -11.76
C ILE A 224 -16.90 -4.63 -13.13
N GLU A 225 -17.43 -4.06 -14.20
CA GLU A 225 -17.22 -4.51 -15.59
C GLU A 225 -15.80 -4.16 -16.05
N ASP A 226 -15.42 -2.89 -16.00
CA ASP A 226 -14.13 -2.35 -16.46
C ASP A 226 -12.96 -3.03 -15.74
N LEU A 227 -13.07 -3.22 -14.42
CA LEU A 227 -12.04 -3.88 -13.63
C LEU A 227 -12.26 -5.40 -13.49
N SER A 228 -13.24 -5.97 -14.19
CA SER A 228 -13.53 -7.42 -14.19
C SER A 228 -13.61 -8.04 -12.79
N LEU A 229 -14.29 -7.37 -11.86
CA LEU A 229 -14.24 -7.68 -10.42
C LEU A 229 -15.01 -8.94 -10.02
N ARG A 230 -15.85 -9.52 -10.88
CA ARG A 230 -16.61 -10.75 -10.58
C ARG A 230 -15.75 -12.01 -10.77
N GLN A 231 -14.62 -12.06 -10.07
CA GLN A 231 -13.63 -13.12 -10.13
C GLN A 231 -13.09 -13.44 -8.73
N PRO A 232 -12.57 -14.66 -8.48
CA PRO A 232 -12.03 -15.06 -7.18
C PRO A 232 -10.61 -14.50 -6.91
N ILE A 233 -10.39 -13.21 -7.11
CA ILE A 233 -9.06 -12.56 -7.09
C ILE A 233 -8.68 -11.91 -5.75
N TYR A 234 -9.52 -12.04 -4.70
CA TYR A 234 -9.42 -11.20 -3.50
C TYR A 234 -8.58 -11.78 -2.36
N ARG A 235 -8.41 -13.10 -2.28
CA ARG A 235 -7.71 -13.72 -1.13
C ARG A 235 -6.26 -13.22 -1.02
N GLN A 236 -5.61 -13.06 -2.16
CA GLN A 236 -4.23 -12.60 -2.27
C GLN A 236 -4.02 -11.16 -1.77
N THR A 237 -5.07 -10.33 -1.80
CA THR A 237 -5.03 -8.92 -1.37
C THR A 237 -5.12 -8.74 0.14
N ALA A 238 -5.48 -9.79 0.89
CA ALA A 238 -5.78 -9.69 2.32
C ALA A 238 -4.54 -9.53 3.22
N ALA A 239 -3.34 -9.49 2.65
CA ALA A 239 -2.08 -9.23 3.33
C ALA A 239 -1.12 -8.51 2.38
N TYR A 240 -0.20 -7.72 2.96
CA TYR A 240 0.82 -6.94 2.26
C TYR A 240 0.26 -5.82 1.38
N GLY A 241 -0.93 -5.32 1.70
CA GLY A 241 -1.57 -4.21 0.99
C GLY A 241 -2.39 -4.62 -0.21
N HIS A 242 -3.44 -3.84 -0.49
CA HIS A 242 -4.29 -4.01 -1.67
C HIS A 242 -3.76 -3.25 -2.90
N PHE A 243 -2.85 -2.31 -2.70
CA PHE A 243 -2.34 -1.38 -3.70
C PHE A 243 -0.82 -1.46 -3.81
N GLY A 244 -0.29 -1.13 -4.99
CA GLY A 244 1.15 -1.13 -5.26
C GLY A 244 1.80 -2.51 -5.33
N ARG A 245 1.05 -3.54 -5.72
CA ARG A 245 1.56 -4.92 -5.81
C ARG A 245 2.01 -5.23 -7.22
N SER A 246 3.32 -5.31 -7.45
CA SER A 246 3.93 -5.69 -8.73
C SER A 246 4.05 -7.20 -8.94
N ASP A 247 3.88 -8.00 -7.87
CA ASP A 247 3.89 -9.47 -7.90
C ASP A 247 2.54 -10.09 -8.32
N MET A 248 1.51 -9.26 -8.58
CA MET A 248 0.15 -9.69 -8.91
C MET A 248 -0.43 -8.91 -10.09
N ASP A 249 -1.22 -9.57 -10.93
CA ASP A 249 -2.07 -8.87 -11.93
C ASP A 249 -3.37 -8.43 -11.28
N LEU A 250 -3.35 -7.23 -10.69
CA LEU A 250 -4.53 -6.59 -10.10
C LEU A 250 -5.10 -5.56 -11.09
N PRO A 251 -6.39 -5.66 -11.49
CA PRO A 251 -6.95 -4.78 -12.52
C PRO A 251 -6.83 -3.29 -12.20
N TRP A 252 -6.97 -2.89 -10.93
CA TRP A 252 -6.87 -1.51 -10.49
C TRP A 252 -5.43 -0.96 -10.39
N GLU A 253 -4.41 -1.81 -10.55
CA GLU A 253 -3.01 -1.39 -10.59
C GLU A 253 -2.50 -1.16 -12.02
N ARG A 254 -3.33 -1.41 -13.04
CA ARG A 254 -2.98 -1.19 -14.44
C ARG A 254 -2.92 0.31 -14.77
N THR A 255 -2.01 0.69 -15.65
CA THR A 255 -1.81 2.06 -16.14
C THR A 255 -2.19 2.19 -17.62
N ASP A 256 -3.15 1.40 -18.07
CA ASP A 256 -3.59 1.26 -19.46
C ASP A 256 -4.33 2.49 -20.02
N LYS A 257 -4.86 3.37 -19.17
CA LYS A 257 -5.42 4.67 -19.59
C LYS A 257 -4.37 5.79 -19.64
N ALA A 258 -3.16 5.57 -19.10
CA ALA A 258 -2.18 6.63 -18.93
C ALA A 258 -1.78 7.31 -20.25
N GLU A 259 -1.41 6.52 -21.27
CA GLU A 259 -1.00 7.04 -22.58
C GLU A 259 -2.12 7.83 -23.28
N MET A 260 -3.36 7.37 -23.14
CA MET A 260 -4.53 8.07 -23.69
C MET A 260 -4.77 9.41 -22.96
N LEU A 261 -4.68 9.41 -21.63
CA LEU A 261 -4.83 10.62 -20.81
C LEU A 261 -3.74 11.64 -21.15
N ARG A 262 -2.49 11.18 -21.27
CA ARG A 262 -1.34 12.00 -21.66
C ARG A 262 -1.58 12.70 -23.00
N LYS A 263 -2.03 11.95 -24.03
CA LYS A 263 -2.39 12.51 -25.34
C LYS A 263 -3.52 13.53 -25.26
N LYS A 264 -4.58 13.26 -24.49
CA LYS A 264 -5.69 14.20 -24.30
C LYS A 264 -5.29 15.46 -23.52
N ALA A 265 -4.26 15.38 -22.69
CA ALA A 265 -3.67 16.49 -21.96
C ALA A 265 -2.67 17.31 -22.80
N GLY A 266 -2.23 16.80 -23.96
CA GLY A 266 -1.23 17.46 -24.81
C GLY A 266 0.21 17.36 -24.28
N LEU A 267 0.51 16.30 -23.51
CA LEU A 267 1.82 16.01 -22.89
C LEU A 267 2.60 14.90 -23.61
#